data_AF-A0ABC8WPF9-F1
#
_entry.id   AF-A0ABC8WPF9-F1
#
_cell.length_a   1.000
_cell.length_b   1.000
_cell.length_c   1.000
_cell.angle_alpha   90.00
_cell.angle_beta   90.00
_cell.angle_gamma   90.00
#
_symmetry.space_group_name_H-M   'P 1'
#
loop_
_entity.id
_entity.type
_entity.pdbx_description
1 polymer ?
#
loop_
_entity_poly.entity_id
_entity_poly.type
_entity_poly.pdbx_seq_one_letter_code
_entity_poly.pdbx_strand_id
1 'polypeptide(L)'
;MMRSSPVGAVAVALVGLLVALPAACRAEWVSVPDTNDLVIRQVGQFAVLVYGLAHRKDLAFVSVVRAQTQDAVGGGTNYRLVVAAAKPAGDGATTAEYECLVWGVPGSRSDTWKLRRFRKIQS
;
A
#
# COMPACT_ATOMS: atom_id res chain seq x y z
N MET A 1 15.14 -80.36 9.20
CA MET A 1 15.17 -79.59 7.94
C MET A 1 14.37 -78.31 8.12
N MET A 2 15.02 -77.17 7.92
CA MET A 2 14.49 -75.82 8.05
C MET A 2 13.27 -75.57 7.17
N ARG A 3 12.24 -74.87 7.68
CA ARG A 3 11.46 -73.88 6.91
C ARG A 3 11.04 -72.74 7.85
N SER A 4 11.07 -71.54 7.30
CA SER A 4 11.22 -70.24 7.95
C SER A 4 10.00 -69.35 7.74
N SER A 5 9.90 -68.33 8.61
CA SER A 5 9.26 -67.00 8.41
C SER A 5 7.72 -66.87 8.51
N PRO A 6 7.18 -65.64 8.65
CA PRO A 6 7.37 -64.73 9.79
C PRO A 6 6.02 -64.14 10.30
N VAL A 7 6.07 -63.52 11.48
CA VAL A 7 4.98 -62.74 12.10
C VAL A 7 4.59 -61.59 11.17
N GLY A 8 3.31 -61.56 10.76
CA GLY A 8 2.73 -60.49 9.96
C GLY A 8 2.56 -59.21 10.79
N ALA A 9 3.20 -58.15 10.33
CA ALA A 9 3.08 -56.79 10.83
C ALA A 9 1.80 -56.13 10.31
N VAL A 10 1.14 -55.31 11.13
CA VAL A 10 0.47 -54.08 10.65
C VAL A 10 0.70 -52.99 11.68
N ALA A 11 1.72 -52.16 11.44
CA ALA A 11 1.89 -50.89 12.12
C ALA A 11 0.90 -49.88 11.49
N VAL A 12 0.01 -49.32 12.30
CA VAL A 12 -0.88 -48.24 11.87
C VAL A 12 -0.05 -46.96 11.79
N ALA A 13 0.33 -46.58 10.56
CA ALA A 13 1.00 -45.31 10.32
C ALA A 13 -0.04 -44.17 10.34
N LEU A 14 -0.01 -43.36 11.40
CA LEU A 14 -0.76 -42.11 11.49
C LEU A 14 -0.09 -41.08 10.58
N VAL A 15 -0.61 -40.88 9.37
CA VAL A 15 -0.13 -39.83 8.46
C VAL A 15 -0.69 -38.49 8.95
N GLY A 16 0.17 -37.67 9.54
CA GLY A 16 -0.16 -36.28 9.90
C GLY A 16 -0.30 -35.43 8.64
N LEU A 17 -1.49 -34.90 8.39
CA LEU A 17 -1.71 -33.88 7.36
C LEU A 17 -1.13 -32.55 7.86
N LEU A 18 0.06 -32.19 7.41
CA LEU A 18 0.58 -30.83 7.53
C LEU A 18 -0.22 -29.95 6.56
N VAL A 19 -1.28 -29.31 7.06
CA VAL A 19 -1.95 -28.23 6.35
C VAL A 19 -0.97 -27.07 6.28
N ALA A 20 -0.34 -26.86 5.12
CA ALA A 20 0.42 -25.66 4.85
C ALA A 20 -0.55 -24.47 4.92
N LEU A 21 -0.48 -23.69 6.01
CA LEU A 21 -1.14 -22.40 6.07
C LEU A 21 -0.61 -21.57 4.89
N PRO A 22 -1.46 -20.92 4.07
CA PRO A 22 -0.96 -20.00 3.07
C PRO A 22 -0.08 -19.00 3.80
N ALA A 23 1.20 -18.92 3.42
CA ALA A 23 2.08 -17.87 3.90
C ALA A 23 1.31 -16.57 3.74
N ALA A 24 1.14 -15.82 4.83
CA ALA A 24 0.57 -14.49 4.75
C ALA A 24 1.45 -13.71 3.77
N CYS A 25 1.02 -13.62 2.51
CA CYS A 25 1.66 -12.82 1.50
C CYS A 25 1.54 -11.40 2.01
N ARG A 26 2.57 -10.94 2.70
CA ARG A 26 2.73 -9.52 2.97
C ARG A 26 2.84 -8.93 1.58
N ALA A 27 1.76 -8.29 1.12
CA ALA A 27 1.78 -7.57 -0.14
C ALA A 27 3.04 -6.70 -0.16
N GLU A 28 3.84 -6.78 -1.21
CA GLU A 28 5.05 -5.98 -1.29
C GLU A 28 4.72 -4.60 -1.85
N TRP A 29 5.59 -3.61 -1.58
CA TRP A 29 5.46 -2.30 -2.19
C TRP A 29 5.94 -2.38 -3.64
N VAL A 30 5.04 -2.19 -4.58
CA VAL A 30 5.31 -2.20 -6.02
C VAL A 30 5.37 -0.76 -6.53
N SER A 31 6.46 -0.41 -7.21
CA SER A 31 6.60 0.89 -7.86
C SER A 31 5.60 1.05 -8.99
N VAL A 32 4.99 2.23 -9.08
CA VAL A 32 4.08 2.57 -10.18
C VAL A 32 4.89 3.19 -11.33
N PRO A 33 4.82 2.65 -12.55
CA PRO A 33 5.62 3.15 -13.67
C PRO A 33 5.15 4.50 -14.21
N ASP A 34 3.82 4.72 -14.26
CA ASP A 34 3.24 5.99 -14.70
C ASP A 34 2.61 6.74 -13.53
N THR A 35 3.27 7.79 -13.07
CA THR A 35 2.74 8.66 -12.00
C THR A 35 1.64 9.61 -12.50
N ASN A 36 1.42 9.70 -13.81
CA ASN A 36 0.30 10.41 -14.42
C ASN A 36 -0.94 9.55 -14.60
N ASP A 37 -0.92 8.28 -14.16
CA ASP A 37 -2.13 7.48 -14.07
C ASP A 37 -3.22 8.26 -13.32
N LEU A 38 -4.46 8.16 -13.81
CA LEU A 38 -5.59 8.94 -13.31
C LEU A 38 -5.80 8.71 -11.80
N VAL A 39 -5.81 7.44 -11.36
CA VAL A 39 -6.06 7.10 -9.96
C VAL A 39 -4.92 7.63 -9.10
N ILE A 40 -3.68 7.47 -9.55
CA ILE A 40 -2.50 7.93 -8.80
C ILE A 40 -2.50 9.45 -8.63
N ARG A 41 -2.81 10.20 -9.68
CA ARG A 41 -2.95 11.66 -9.59
C ARG A 41 -4.08 12.07 -8.64
N GLN A 42 -5.22 11.40 -8.70
CA GLN A 42 -6.34 11.68 -7.79
C GLN A 42 -5.97 11.40 -6.32
N VAL A 43 -5.24 10.31 -6.04
CA VAL A 43 -4.75 10.03 -4.68
C VAL A 43 -3.79 11.13 -4.19
N GLY A 44 -2.91 11.61 -5.08
CA GLY A 44 -2.01 12.74 -4.79
C GLY A 44 -2.77 14.04 -4.48
N GLN A 45 -3.76 14.39 -5.31
CA GLN A 45 -4.62 15.55 -5.11
C GLN A 45 -5.41 15.47 -3.80
N PHE A 46 -6.01 14.30 -3.53
CA PHE A 46 -6.69 14.03 -2.28
C PHE A 46 -5.78 14.24 -1.07
N ALA A 47 -4.55 13.73 -1.10
CA ALA A 47 -3.61 13.86 0.01
C ALA A 47 -3.27 15.33 0.31
N VAL A 48 -2.98 16.13 -0.73
CA VAL A 48 -2.66 17.56 -0.56
C VAL A 48 -3.86 18.34 -0.06
N LEU A 49 -5.04 18.12 -0.65
CA LEU A 49 -6.28 18.81 -0.28
C LEU A 49 -6.69 18.51 1.17
N VAL A 50 -6.72 17.24 1.57
CA VAL A 50 -7.10 16.84 2.94
C VAL A 50 -6.11 17.39 3.95
N TYR A 51 -4.81 17.32 3.67
CA TYR A 51 -3.80 17.89 4.57
C TYR A 51 -3.95 19.41 4.69
N GLY A 52 -4.12 20.11 3.56
CA GLY A 52 -4.32 21.56 3.50
C GLY A 52 -5.53 22.01 4.34
N LEU A 53 -6.67 21.34 4.17
CA LEU A 53 -7.88 21.61 4.94
C LEU A 53 -7.68 21.32 6.44
N ALA A 54 -7.14 20.16 6.81
CA ALA A 54 -6.97 19.76 8.20
C ALA A 54 -6.00 20.65 8.98
N HIS A 55 -4.98 21.20 8.32
CA HIS A 55 -3.92 22.00 8.96
C HIS A 55 -4.00 23.49 8.63
N ARG A 56 -5.06 23.94 7.94
CA ARG A 56 -5.23 25.32 7.46
C ARG A 56 -3.99 25.82 6.70
N LYS A 57 -3.50 24.97 5.79
CA LYS A 57 -2.39 25.28 4.89
C LYS A 57 -2.92 25.48 3.48
N ASP A 58 -2.52 26.57 2.86
CA ASP A 58 -2.77 26.80 1.44
C ASP A 58 -1.70 26.06 0.63
N LEU A 59 -2.00 24.81 0.26
CA LEU A 59 -1.14 23.97 -0.56
C LEU A 59 -1.90 23.59 -1.83
N ALA A 60 -1.27 23.86 -2.97
CA ALA A 60 -1.75 23.44 -4.27
C ALA A 60 -0.98 22.19 -4.72
N PHE A 61 -1.71 21.15 -5.14
CA PHE A 61 -1.11 19.98 -5.76
C PHE A 61 -0.46 20.36 -7.09
N VAL A 62 0.79 19.94 -7.31
CA VAL A 62 1.52 20.15 -8.57
C VAL A 62 1.60 18.85 -9.36
N SER A 63 2.20 17.81 -8.78
CA SER A 63 2.39 16.52 -9.45
C SER A 63 2.69 15.38 -8.47
N VAL A 64 2.60 14.14 -8.95
CA VAL A 64 3.15 12.97 -8.28
C VAL A 64 4.56 12.72 -8.84
N VAL A 65 5.57 12.81 -7.97
CA VAL A 65 6.98 12.61 -8.33
C VAL A 65 7.33 11.13 -8.39
N ARG A 66 6.87 10.36 -7.40
CA ARG A 66 7.05 8.89 -7.34
C ARG A 66 5.88 8.27 -6.61
N ALA A 67 5.54 7.04 -6.98
CA ALA A 67 4.42 6.32 -6.42
C ALA A 67 4.75 4.84 -6.22
N GLN A 68 4.26 4.28 -5.12
CA GLN A 68 4.27 2.86 -4.85
C GLN A 68 2.88 2.46 -4.34
N THR A 69 2.47 1.24 -4.67
CA THR A 69 1.22 0.64 -4.21
C THR A 69 1.49 -0.68 -3.50
N GLN A 70 0.57 -1.06 -2.63
CA GLN A 70 0.62 -2.31 -1.89
C GLN A 70 -0.81 -2.72 -1.56
N ASP A 71 -1.18 -3.98 -1.77
CA ASP A 71 -2.47 -4.47 -1.32
C ASP A 71 -2.58 -4.36 0.21
N ALA A 72 -3.69 -3.82 0.68
CA ALA A 72 -3.89 -3.60 2.09
C ALA A 72 -4.44 -4.86 2.77
N VAL A 73 -3.92 -5.15 3.96
CA VAL A 73 -4.48 -6.19 4.83
C VAL A 73 -5.92 -5.83 5.16
N GLY A 74 -6.86 -6.74 4.88
CA GLY A 74 -8.30 -6.49 5.05
C GLY A 74 -8.98 -5.80 3.87
N GLY A 75 -8.28 -5.64 2.73
CA GLY A 75 -8.84 -5.11 1.49
C GLY A 75 -8.48 -3.66 1.19
N GLY A 76 -8.59 -3.31 -0.10
CA GLY A 76 -8.17 -2.03 -0.64
C GLY A 76 -6.67 -1.95 -0.93
N THR A 77 -6.21 -0.73 -1.17
CA THR A 77 -4.84 -0.45 -1.62
C THR A 77 -4.22 0.64 -0.73
N ASN A 78 -2.99 0.40 -0.31
CA ASN A 78 -2.15 1.44 0.26
C ASN A 78 -1.36 2.11 -0.87
N TYR A 79 -1.32 3.44 -0.85
CA TYR A 79 -0.58 4.28 -1.76
C TYR A 79 0.47 5.05 -0.98
N ARG A 80 1.74 4.83 -1.32
CA ARG A 80 2.86 5.64 -0.82
C ARG A 80 3.35 6.51 -1.97
N LEU A 81 3.12 7.80 -1.87
CA LEU A 81 3.51 8.74 -2.92
C LEU A 81 4.53 9.74 -2.37
N VAL A 82 5.32 10.30 -3.27
CA VAL A 82 5.84 11.65 -3.10
C VAL A 82 5.18 12.57 -4.08
N VAL A 83 4.68 13.67 -3.55
CA VAL A 83 3.99 14.71 -4.30
C VAL A 83 4.77 16.00 -4.21
N ALA A 84 4.82 16.73 -5.32
CA ALA A 84 5.20 18.13 -5.31
C ALA A 84 3.93 18.95 -4.99
N ALA A 85 4.05 19.85 -4.02
CA ALA A 85 3.00 20.80 -3.70
C ALA A 85 3.59 22.21 -3.59
N ALA A 86 2.85 23.18 -4.12
CA ALA A 86 3.21 24.58 -4.08
C ALA A 86 2.46 25.27 -2.95
N LYS A 87 3.15 26.11 -2.19
CA LYS A 87 2.50 27.12 -1.36
C LYS A 87 2.38 28.41 -2.17
N PRO A 88 1.16 28.88 -2.46
CA PRO A 88 0.98 30.19 -3.07
C PRO A 88 1.56 31.27 -2.15
N ALA A 89 2.43 32.13 -2.67
CA ALA A 89 2.72 33.43 -2.08
C ALA A 89 2.62 34.46 -3.21
N GLY A 90 2.12 35.66 -2.90
CA GLY A 90 1.64 36.62 -3.91
C GLY A 90 2.59 36.84 -5.09
N ASP A 91 3.89 36.89 -4.80
CA ASP A 91 4.98 37.23 -5.69
C ASP A 91 5.90 36.03 -6.01
N GLY A 92 5.53 34.81 -5.59
CA GLY A 92 6.22 33.58 -5.98
C GLY A 92 5.68 32.31 -5.30
N ALA A 93 5.45 31.25 -6.08
CA ALA A 93 5.10 29.95 -5.53
C ALA A 93 6.36 29.22 -5.04
N THR A 94 6.35 28.75 -3.78
CA THR A 94 7.42 27.87 -3.29
C THR A 94 6.95 26.42 -3.37
N THR A 95 7.66 25.63 -4.18
CA THR A 95 7.37 24.20 -4.33
C THR A 95 8.22 23.38 -3.35
N ALA A 96 7.61 22.39 -2.73
CA ALA A 96 8.31 21.39 -1.93
C ALA A 96 7.75 20.00 -2.17
N GLU A 97 8.56 18.98 -1.88
CA GLU A 97 8.14 17.58 -1.94
C GLU A 97 7.64 17.09 -0.58
N TYR A 98 6.63 16.23 -0.64
CA TYR A 98 5.98 15.65 0.53
C TYR A 98 5.80 14.15 0.33
N GLU A 99 6.14 13.35 1.32
CA GLU A 99 5.73 11.95 1.37
C GLU A 99 4.33 11.85 1.95
N CYS A 100 3.46 11.13 1.26
CA CYS A 100 2.13 10.81 1.75
C CYS A 100 1.86 9.30 1.72
N LEU A 101 1.04 8.87 2.68
CA LEU A 101 0.50 7.52 2.78
C LEU A 101 -1.02 7.63 2.79
N VAL A 102 -1.67 7.04 1.80
CA VAL A 102 -3.13 6.99 1.66
C VAL A 102 -3.57 5.54 1.61
N TRP A 103 -4.71 5.24 2.20
CA TRP A 103 -5.40 3.96 1.98
C TRP A 103 -6.73 4.24 1.28
N GLY A 104 -7.16 3.36 0.39
CA GLY A 104 -8.45 3.50 -0.27
C GLY A 104 -8.84 2.29 -1.11
N VAL A 105 -10.10 2.25 -1.53
CA VAL A 105 -10.61 1.27 -2.51
C VAL A 105 -11.05 2.04 -3.76
N PRO A 106 -10.32 1.96 -4.89
CA PRO A 106 -10.70 2.64 -6.13
C PRO A 106 -12.14 2.29 -6.55
N GLY A 107 -12.93 3.31 -6.87
CA GLY A 107 -14.31 3.15 -7.31
C GLY A 107 -15.34 2.80 -6.23
N SER A 108 -14.94 2.56 -4.98
CA SER A 108 -15.88 2.31 -3.89
C SER A 108 -16.60 3.60 -3.45
N ARG A 109 -17.91 3.50 -3.27
CA ARG A 109 -18.73 4.57 -2.66
C ARG A 109 -18.84 4.43 -1.14
N SER A 110 -18.59 3.23 -0.62
CA SER A 110 -18.70 2.91 0.82
C SER A 110 -17.35 3.03 1.53
N ASP A 111 -16.25 2.83 0.80
CA ASP A 111 -14.89 2.85 1.33
C ASP A 111 -14.10 4.02 0.73
N THR A 112 -14.23 5.18 1.37
CA THR A 112 -13.55 6.39 0.95
C THR A 112 -12.05 6.34 1.25
N TRP A 113 -11.29 7.15 0.53
CA TRP A 113 -9.86 7.31 0.78
C TRP A 113 -9.60 7.92 2.17
N LYS A 114 -8.47 7.53 2.78
CA LYS A 114 -8.05 7.98 4.10
C LYS A 114 -6.59 8.39 4.05
N LEU A 115 -6.31 9.65 4.36
CA LEU A 115 -4.94 10.15 4.52
C LEU A 115 -4.39 9.66 5.86
N ARG A 116 -3.36 8.81 5.81
CA ARG A 116 -2.73 8.23 7.01
C ARG A 116 -1.46 8.97 7.42
N ARG A 117 -0.73 9.53 6.46
CA ARG A 117 0.50 10.30 6.70
C ARG A 117 0.67 11.37 5.63
N PHE A 118 1.18 12.52 6.04
CA PHE A 118 1.66 13.56 5.14
C PHE A 118 2.83 14.28 5.80
N ARG A 119 4.03 14.24 5.21
CA ARG A 119 5.24 14.87 5.77
C ARG A 119 6.06 15.55 4.68
N LYS A 120 6.56 16.75 4.97
CA LYS A 120 7.52 17.44 4.08
C LYS A 120 8.84 16.66 4.06
N ILE A 121 9.42 16.48 2.89
CA ILE A 121 10.77 15.94 2.75
C ILE A 121 11.75 17.08 3.00
N GLN A 122 12.72 16.87 3.90
CA GLN A 122 13.80 17.83 4.11
C GLN A 122 14.80 17.64 2.97
N SER A 123 15.05 18.71 2.23
CA SER A 123 16.12 18.81 1.22
C SER A 123 17.40 19.27 1.88
#